data_AF-A0A532CKL1-F1
#
_entry.id   AF-A0A532CKL1-F1
#
_cell.length_a   1.000
_cell.length_b   1.000
_cell.length_c   1.000
_cell.angle_alpha   90.00
_cell.angle_beta   90.00
_cell.angle_gamma   90.00
#
_symmetry.space_group_name_H-M   'P 1'
#
loop_
_entity.id
_entity.type
_entity.pdbx_description
1 polymer ?
#
loop_
_entity_poly.entity_id
_entity_poly.type
_entity_poly.pdbx_seq_one_letter_code
_entity_poly.pdbx_strand_id
1 'polypeptide(L)'
;MPLDQQAVADDAELVARSLRQDHEAFGQLIDRHASVIVNLAYRMVGNRAEAEDLAQEAFLAAFKALSTFRADSKFSTWLYRIASNKCKDWLRTKRPGMGQQDVDIDEVLDSHVAEEQTPERLLSQQQVALELEQAIQRLPPLYREAFVLKHVEGLSYEEMAEILGVNGDTLKMRVYKGRLQLSRELASLNLA
;
A
#
# COMPACT_ATOMS: atom_id res chain seq x y z
N MET A 1 21.53 -35.28 -4.93
CA MET A 1 20.35 -35.53 -4.09
C MET A 1 19.25 -34.57 -4.54
N PRO A 2 18.28 -35.00 -5.36
CA PRO A 2 17.26 -34.10 -5.87
C PRO A 2 16.06 -34.13 -4.92
N LEU A 3 15.87 -33.06 -4.16
CA LEU A 3 14.64 -32.84 -3.40
C LEU A 3 14.16 -31.41 -3.66
N ASP A 4 12.88 -31.36 -4.02
CA ASP A 4 11.99 -30.21 -4.17
C ASP A 4 12.19 -29.23 -5.33
N GLN A 5 11.69 -29.68 -6.48
CA GLN A 5 10.87 -28.86 -7.36
C GLN A 5 9.60 -28.42 -6.61
N GLN A 6 9.67 -27.46 -5.69
CA GLN A 6 8.46 -26.76 -5.25
C GLN A 6 7.99 -25.90 -6.42
N ALA A 7 7.03 -26.44 -7.17
CA ALA A 7 6.21 -25.65 -8.07
C ALA A 7 5.63 -24.50 -7.22
N VAL A 8 6.00 -23.27 -7.56
CA VAL A 8 5.37 -22.08 -6.97
C VAL A 8 3.90 -22.14 -7.38
N ALA A 9 3.04 -22.59 -6.46
CA ALA A 9 1.60 -22.65 -6.69
C ALA A 9 1.08 -21.22 -6.91
N ASP A 10 0.23 -21.05 -7.92
CA ASP A 10 -0.42 -19.78 -8.17
C ASP A 10 -1.42 -19.46 -7.05
N ASP A 11 -1.66 -18.17 -6.79
CA ASP A 11 -2.59 -17.72 -5.75
C ASP A 11 -3.98 -18.33 -5.94
N ALA A 12 -4.42 -18.54 -7.19
CA ALA A 12 -5.68 -19.18 -7.52
C ALA A 12 -5.77 -20.64 -7.02
N GLU A 13 -4.68 -21.39 -7.13
CA GLU A 13 -4.62 -22.78 -6.66
C GLU A 13 -4.67 -22.84 -5.13
N LEU A 14 -3.88 -21.99 -4.47
CA LEU A 14 -3.85 -21.90 -3.01
C LEU A 14 -5.20 -21.49 -2.44
N VAL A 15 -5.91 -20.55 -3.09
CA VAL A 15 -7.28 -20.19 -2.74
C VAL A 15 -8.21 -21.40 -2.89
N ALA A 16 -8.17 -22.12 -4.02
CA ALA A 16 -9.04 -23.28 -4.25
C ALA A 16 -8.79 -24.42 -3.25
N ARG A 17 -7.55 -24.61 -2.81
CA ARG A 17 -7.21 -25.55 -1.72
C ARG A 17 -7.72 -25.05 -0.37
N SER A 18 -7.50 -23.78 -0.04
CA SER A 18 -7.96 -23.17 1.20
C SER A 18 -9.48 -23.27 1.38
N LEU A 19 -10.25 -23.08 0.30
CA LEU A 19 -11.71 -23.24 0.30
C LEU A 19 -12.16 -24.68 0.61
N ARG A 20 -11.30 -25.68 0.37
CA ARG A 20 -11.50 -27.09 0.72
C ARG A 20 -10.98 -27.43 2.12
N GLN A 21 -10.83 -26.43 2.99
CA GLN A 21 -10.35 -26.57 4.38
C GLN A 21 -8.88 -27.01 4.49
N ASP A 22 -8.08 -26.79 3.44
CA ASP A 22 -6.63 -26.93 3.52
C ASP A 22 -6.03 -25.69 4.20
N HIS A 23 -5.80 -25.77 5.52
CA HIS A 23 -5.25 -24.66 6.29
C HIS A 23 -3.79 -24.34 5.91
N GLU A 24 -3.03 -25.32 5.41
CA GLU A 24 -1.65 -25.10 4.99
C GLU A 24 -1.61 -24.23 3.72
N ALA A 25 -2.55 -24.42 2.80
CA ALA A 25 -2.67 -23.59 1.61
C ALA A 25 -2.91 -22.11 1.92
N PHE A 26 -3.68 -21.81 2.98
CA PHE A 26 -3.85 -20.42 3.41
C PHE A 26 -2.60 -19.87 4.10
N GLY A 27 -1.87 -20.72 4.83
CA GLY A 27 -0.54 -20.37 5.37
C GLY A 27 0.41 -19.91 4.27
N GLN A 28 0.45 -20.62 3.13
CA GLN A 28 1.28 -20.23 1.98
C GLN A 28 0.84 -18.89 1.36
N LEU A 29 -0.46 -18.59 1.33
CA LEU A 29 -0.95 -17.25 0.93
C LEU A 29 -0.47 -16.17 1.92
N ILE A 30 -0.47 -16.45 3.22
CA ILE A 30 0.09 -15.51 4.21
C ILE A 30 1.58 -15.29 3.94
N ASP A 31 2.38 -16.35 3.84
CA ASP A 31 3.83 -16.25 3.66
C ASP A 31 4.19 -15.43 2.42
N ARG A 32 3.44 -15.62 1.33
CA ARG A 32 3.66 -14.94 0.05
C ARG A 32 3.28 -13.45 0.08
N HIS A 33 2.26 -13.07 0.85
CA HIS A 33 1.72 -11.71 0.84
C HIS A 33 2.05 -10.90 2.12
N ALA A 34 2.58 -11.51 3.17
CA ALA A 34 2.78 -10.87 4.48
C ALA A 34 3.66 -9.63 4.38
N SER A 35 4.80 -9.72 3.68
CA SER A 35 5.74 -8.61 3.55
C SER A 35 5.08 -7.38 2.89
N VAL A 36 4.35 -7.58 1.79
CA VAL A 36 3.71 -6.48 1.07
C VAL A 36 2.57 -5.85 1.86
N ILE A 37 1.78 -6.64 2.58
CA ILE A 37 0.67 -6.13 3.39
C ILE A 37 1.18 -5.37 4.63
N VAL A 38 2.23 -5.85 5.30
CA VAL A 38 2.86 -5.12 6.40
C VAL A 38 3.47 -3.81 5.91
N ASN A 39 4.14 -3.81 4.76
CA ASN A 39 4.75 -2.61 4.18
C ASN A 39 3.69 -1.58 3.76
N LEU A 40 2.59 -2.02 3.13
CA LEU A 40 1.43 -1.17 2.86
C LEU A 40 0.91 -0.53 4.14
N ALA A 41 0.63 -1.34 5.16
CA ALA A 41 0.08 -0.86 6.42
C ALA A 41 1.02 0.15 7.08
N TYR A 42 2.32 -0.14 7.11
CA TYR A 42 3.35 0.77 7.63
C TYR A 42 3.36 2.10 6.87
N ARG A 43 3.31 2.07 5.54
CA ARG A 43 3.22 3.29 4.72
C ARG A 43 1.93 4.06 4.95
N MET A 44 0.84 3.40 5.32
CA MET A 44 -0.42 4.07 5.63
C MET A 44 -0.42 4.69 7.04
N VAL A 45 0.07 3.99 8.07
CA VAL A 45 -0.10 4.40 9.48
C VAL A 45 1.15 4.96 10.15
N GLY A 46 2.34 4.68 9.61
CA GLY A 46 3.62 5.22 10.07
C GLY A 46 4.15 4.61 11.37
N ASN A 47 3.59 3.49 11.84
CA ASN A 47 4.03 2.78 13.03
C ASN A 47 4.16 1.28 12.71
N ARG A 48 5.34 0.70 13.01
CA ARG A 48 5.66 -0.70 12.69
C ARG A 48 4.78 -1.70 13.44
N ALA A 49 4.59 -1.53 14.75
CA ALA A 49 3.81 -2.44 15.56
C ALA A 49 2.33 -2.43 15.13
N GLU A 50 1.76 -1.23 14.97
CA GLU A 50 0.38 -1.07 14.49
C GLU A 50 0.21 -1.63 13.06
N ALA A 51 1.23 -1.52 12.21
CA ALA A 51 1.19 -2.09 10.87
C ALA A 51 1.19 -3.62 10.87
N GLU A 52 1.97 -4.25 11.74
CA GLU A 52 1.99 -5.70 11.92
C GLU A 52 0.65 -6.21 12.47
N ASP A 53 0.07 -5.51 13.44
CA ASP A 53 -1.25 -5.84 14.00
C ASP A 53 -2.36 -5.69 12.93
N LEU A 54 -2.36 -4.60 12.18
CA LEU A 54 -3.33 -4.39 11.08
C LEU A 54 -3.19 -5.41 9.96
N ALA A 55 -1.96 -5.84 9.64
CA ALA A 55 -1.73 -6.90 8.66
C ALA A 55 -2.30 -8.23 9.16
N GLN A 56 -2.07 -8.60 10.42
CA GLN A 56 -2.66 -9.79 11.03
C GLN A 56 -4.19 -9.74 11.00
N GLU A 57 -4.79 -8.61 11.37
CA GLU A 57 -6.23 -8.41 11.27
C GLU A 57 -6.76 -8.54 9.84
N ALA A 58 -6.00 -8.05 8.85
CA ALA A 58 -6.35 -8.15 7.44
C ALA A 58 -6.33 -9.62 6.97
N PHE A 59 -5.29 -10.39 7.31
CA PHE A 59 -5.24 -11.82 7.00
C PHE A 59 -6.34 -12.62 7.70
N LEU A 60 -6.64 -12.32 8.96
CA LEU A 60 -7.74 -12.97 9.68
C LEU A 60 -9.10 -12.65 9.04
N ALA A 61 -9.30 -11.40 8.62
CA ALA A 61 -10.51 -10.99 7.89
C ALA A 61 -10.58 -11.67 6.51
N ALA A 62 -9.46 -11.74 5.80
CA ALA A 62 -9.35 -12.45 4.52
C ALA A 62 -9.67 -13.94 4.67
N PHE A 63 -9.14 -14.61 5.69
CA PHE A 63 -9.45 -16.01 5.98
C PHE A 63 -10.96 -16.22 6.19
N LYS A 64 -11.58 -15.39 7.03
CA LYS A 64 -13.02 -15.45 7.33
C LYS A 64 -13.89 -15.16 6.10
N ALA A 65 -13.43 -14.28 5.21
CA ALA A 65 -14.16 -13.85 4.03
C ALA A 65 -13.78 -14.63 2.76
N LEU A 66 -12.87 -15.60 2.83
CA LEU A 66 -12.31 -16.25 1.66
C LEU A 66 -13.37 -16.91 0.76
N SER A 67 -14.43 -17.46 1.37
CA SER A 67 -15.58 -18.03 0.65
C SER A 67 -16.35 -17.03 -0.21
N THR A 68 -16.17 -15.73 0.03
CA THR A 68 -16.81 -14.66 -0.74
C THR A 68 -15.95 -14.16 -1.90
N PHE A 69 -14.69 -14.59 -1.98
CA PHE A 69 -13.79 -14.23 -3.08
C PHE A 69 -14.19 -14.98 -4.35
N ARG A 70 -14.54 -14.22 -5.40
CA ARG A 70 -15.09 -14.75 -6.65
C ARG A 70 -14.08 -14.89 -7.79
N ALA A 71 -12.81 -14.56 -7.55
CA ALA A 71 -11.75 -14.52 -8.58
C ALA A 71 -12.04 -13.58 -9.77
N ASP A 72 -12.96 -12.62 -9.62
CA ASP A 72 -13.18 -11.54 -10.59
C ASP A 72 -11.99 -10.56 -10.66
N SER A 73 -11.12 -10.57 -9.64
CA SER A 73 -9.83 -9.90 -9.63
C SER A 73 -8.77 -10.75 -8.93
N LYS A 74 -7.50 -10.34 -9.02
CA LYS A 74 -6.39 -11.04 -8.37
C LYS A 74 -6.63 -11.12 -6.85
N PHE A 75 -6.25 -12.23 -6.24
CA PHE A 75 -6.31 -12.39 -4.78
C PHE A 75 -5.56 -11.26 -4.06
N SER A 76 -4.40 -10.85 -4.59
CA SER A 76 -3.63 -9.73 -4.07
C SER A 76 -4.48 -8.44 -4.02
N THR A 77 -5.16 -8.08 -5.11
CA THR A 77 -6.03 -6.89 -5.18
C THR A 77 -7.15 -6.95 -4.14
N TRP A 78 -7.77 -8.11 -3.99
CA TRP A 78 -8.80 -8.32 -2.97
C TRP A 78 -8.24 -8.19 -1.54
N LEU A 79 -7.04 -8.70 -1.28
CA LEU A 79 -6.35 -8.58 0.00
C LEU A 79 -5.92 -7.13 0.30
N TYR A 80 -5.40 -6.40 -0.69
CA TYR A 80 -5.11 -4.97 -0.60
C TYR A 80 -6.34 -4.19 -0.16
N ARG A 81 -7.51 -4.49 -0.72
CA ARG A 81 -8.78 -3.86 -0.30
C ARG A 81 -9.07 -4.04 1.17
N ILE A 82 -8.92 -5.27 1.68
CA ILE A 82 -9.15 -5.57 3.10
C ILE A 82 -8.15 -4.79 3.97
N ALA A 83 -6.87 -4.83 3.62
CA ALA A 83 -5.81 -4.16 4.36
C ALA A 83 -5.95 -2.63 4.36
N SER A 84 -6.23 -2.01 3.21
CA SER A 84 -6.46 -0.57 3.10
C SER A 84 -7.66 -0.13 3.92
N ASN A 85 -8.75 -0.91 3.93
CA ASN A 85 -9.92 -0.61 4.76
C ASN A 85 -9.59 -0.64 6.25
N LYS A 86 -8.83 -1.64 6.71
CA LYS A 86 -8.35 -1.73 8.09
C LYS A 86 -7.51 -0.52 8.49
N CYS A 87 -6.57 -0.12 7.63
CA CYS A 87 -5.73 1.05 7.87
C CYS A 87 -6.56 2.35 7.92
N LYS A 88 -7.54 2.51 7.03
CA LYS A 88 -8.47 3.66 7.04
C LYS A 88 -9.29 3.73 8.33
N ASP A 89 -9.84 2.61 8.76
CA ASP A 89 -10.63 2.53 9.99
C ASP A 89 -9.80 2.89 11.23
N TRP A 90 -8.56 2.39 11.29
CA TRP A 90 -7.61 2.73 12.34
C TRP A 90 -7.26 4.23 12.34
N LEU A 91 -6.94 4.79 11.17
CA LEU A 91 -6.62 6.22 11.02
C LEU A 91 -7.78 7.13 11.45
N ARG A 92 -9.02 6.76 11.07
CA ARG A 92 -10.24 7.48 11.49
C ARG A 92 -10.40 7.51 13.01
N THR A 93 -10.04 6.42 13.68
CA THR A 93 -10.22 6.27 15.13
C THR A 93 -9.10 6.95 15.92
N LYS A 94 -7.86 6.85 15.46
CA LYS A 94 -6.66 7.34 16.17
C LYS A 94 -6.27 8.77 15.86
N ARG A 95 -6.75 9.34 14.74
CA ARG A 95 -6.54 10.75 14.36
C ARG A 95 -7.85 11.45 13.97
N PRO A 96 -8.75 11.71 14.95
CA PRO A 96 -9.99 12.45 14.68
C PRO A 96 -9.65 13.84 14.11
N GLY A 97 -10.18 14.18 12.93
CA GLY A 97 -9.97 15.48 12.27
C GLY A 97 -8.99 15.50 11.09
N MET A 98 -8.30 14.39 10.78
CA MET A 98 -7.51 14.27 9.52
C MET A 98 -8.33 13.73 8.33
N GLY A 99 -9.56 13.29 8.58
CA GLY A 99 -10.50 12.85 7.54
C GLY A 99 -11.40 14.00 7.13
N GLN A 100 -11.38 14.36 5.85
CA GLN A 100 -12.13 15.45 5.20
C GLN A 100 -11.57 16.86 5.42
N GLN A 101 -10.48 17.16 4.70
CA GLN A 101 -10.33 18.49 4.15
C GLN A 101 -10.54 18.38 2.64
N ASP A 102 -11.76 18.67 2.19
CA ASP A 102 -11.97 19.13 0.83
C ASP A 102 -11.26 20.48 0.73
N VAL A 103 -10.23 20.58 -0.12
CA VAL A 103 -9.51 21.83 -0.34
C VAL A 103 -9.51 22.13 -1.82
N ASP A 104 -9.96 23.36 -2.09
CA ASP A 104 -10.12 24.01 -3.38
C ASP A 104 -8.91 23.87 -4.31
N ILE A 105 -9.27 23.89 -5.59
CA ILE A 105 -8.43 23.63 -6.74
C ILE A 105 -7.65 24.89 -7.09
N ASP A 106 -6.32 24.82 -7.05
CA ASP A 106 -5.46 25.59 -7.94
C ASP A 106 -4.26 24.74 -8.42
N GLU A 107 -3.98 24.92 -9.72
CA GLU A 107 -3.08 24.16 -10.60
C GLU A 107 -1.67 24.78 -10.67
N VAL A 108 -0.60 23.98 -10.53
CA VAL A 108 0.70 24.16 -11.25
C VAL A 108 1.43 22.81 -11.34
N LEU A 109 1.95 22.48 -12.53
CA LEU A 109 2.72 21.30 -12.95
C LEU A 109 4.18 21.67 -13.28
N ASP A 110 5.17 20.89 -12.79
CA ASP A 110 6.46 20.46 -13.42
C ASP A 110 7.46 20.05 -12.30
N SER A 111 8.53 19.24 -12.45
CA SER A 111 9.13 18.40 -13.52
C SER A 111 10.17 17.46 -12.86
N HIS A 112 10.73 16.52 -13.64
CA HIS A 112 11.64 15.41 -13.27
C HIS A 112 13.08 15.80 -12.93
N VAL A 113 13.80 14.98 -12.13
CA VAL A 113 15.27 14.77 -12.24
C VAL A 113 15.64 13.33 -11.79
N ALA A 114 16.56 12.68 -12.50
CA ALA A 114 17.24 11.42 -12.16
C ALA A 114 18.76 11.65 -12.10
N GLU A 115 19.52 10.83 -11.34
CA GLU A 115 20.94 10.39 -11.64
C GLU A 115 21.62 9.63 -10.48
N GLU A 116 22.86 9.11 -10.67
CA GLU A 116 23.49 7.79 -10.34
C GLU A 116 24.30 7.58 -9.01
N GLN A 117 24.42 6.33 -8.52
CA GLN A 117 24.77 5.93 -7.13
C GLN A 117 26.27 5.65 -6.77
N THR A 118 26.72 6.09 -5.57
CA THR A 118 28.04 5.85 -4.91
C THR A 118 27.89 5.40 -3.42
N PRO A 119 28.97 5.00 -2.68
CA PRO A 119 28.89 4.59 -1.27
C PRO A 119 28.54 5.68 -0.25
N GLU A 120 29.03 6.93 -0.39
CA GLU A 120 28.48 8.06 0.39
C GLU A 120 27.00 8.27 0.06
N ARG A 121 26.61 7.93 -1.17
CA ARG A 121 25.21 7.88 -1.58
C ARG A 121 24.41 6.75 -0.92
N LEU A 122 24.99 5.66 -0.40
CA LEU A 122 24.21 4.64 0.33
C LEU A 122 23.75 5.14 1.70
N LEU A 123 24.60 5.89 2.41
CA LEU A 123 24.23 6.58 3.65
C LEU A 123 23.27 7.73 3.36
N SER A 124 23.53 8.51 2.30
CA SER A 124 22.58 9.52 1.81
C SER A 124 21.26 8.90 1.34
N GLN A 125 21.26 7.71 0.74
CA GLN A 125 20.04 7.00 0.31
C GLN A 125 19.20 6.54 1.49
N GLN A 126 19.82 6.06 2.58
CA GLN A 126 19.08 5.74 3.80
C GLN A 126 18.46 7.00 4.42
N GLN A 127 19.20 8.11 4.41
CA GLN A 127 18.70 9.39 4.88
C GLN A 127 17.54 9.92 4.01
N VAL A 128 17.70 9.88 2.68
CA VAL A 128 16.67 10.26 1.71
C VAL A 128 15.46 9.33 1.79
N ALA A 129 15.65 8.03 2.00
CA ALA A 129 14.56 7.08 2.18
C ALA A 129 13.77 7.39 3.46
N LEU A 130 14.46 7.70 4.56
CA LEU A 130 13.82 8.11 5.82
C LEU A 130 13.04 9.42 5.64
N GLU A 131 13.63 10.41 4.97
CA GLU A 131 12.98 11.69 4.68
C GLU A 131 11.75 11.52 3.77
N LEU A 132 11.86 10.67 2.75
CA LEU A 132 10.75 10.32 1.87
C LEU A 132 9.62 9.62 2.66
N GLU A 133 9.96 8.66 3.52
CA GLU A 133 8.98 8.00 4.38
C GLU A 133 8.26 9.00 5.28
N GLN A 134 9.01 9.90 5.93
CA GLN A 134 8.43 10.93 6.78
C GLN A 134 7.54 11.90 6.00
N ALA A 135 7.94 12.29 4.79
CA ALA A 135 7.14 13.17 3.94
C ALA A 135 5.85 12.47 3.47
N ILE A 136 5.90 11.18 3.12
CA ILE A 136 4.70 10.36 2.85
C ILE A 136 3.78 10.33 4.08
N GLN A 137 4.33 10.20 5.29
CA GLN A 137 3.54 10.22 6.54
C GLN A 137 2.92 11.57 6.88
N ARG A 138 3.33 12.68 6.23
CA ARG A 138 2.72 14.00 6.40
C ARG A 138 1.59 14.29 5.41
N LEU A 139 1.51 13.52 4.30
CA LEU A 139 0.41 13.62 3.35
C LEU A 139 -0.95 13.38 4.03
N PRO A 140 -2.01 14.13 3.65
CA PRO A 140 -3.38 13.81 4.04
C PRO A 140 -3.73 12.35 3.70
N PRO A 141 -4.52 11.64 4.55
CA PRO A 141 -4.75 10.21 4.39
C PRO A 141 -5.20 9.76 3.00
N LEU A 142 -6.11 10.52 2.36
CA LEU A 142 -6.62 10.20 1.03
C LEU A 142 -5.57 10.31 -0.07
N TYR A 143 -4.64 11.26 0.05
CA TYR A 143 -3.56 11.45 -0.90
C TYR A 143 -2.44 10.45 -0.67
N ARG A 144 -2.14 10.17 0.61
CA ARG A 144 -1.19 9.13 1.02
C ARG A 144 -1.60 7.76 0.48
N GLU A 145 -2.85 7.36 0.71
CA GLU A 145 -3.38 6.09 0.25
C GLU A 145 -3.26 5.94 -1.27
N ALA A 146 -3.73 6.95 -2.03
CA ALA A 146 -3.65 6.92 -3.48
C ALA A 146 -2.20 6.91 -3.99
N PHE A 147 -1.31 7.71 -3.39
CA PHE A 147 0.10 7.77 -3.74
C PHE A 147 0.81 6.43 -3.47
N VAL A 148 0.60 5.84 -2.29
CA VAL A 148 1.21 4.56 -1.89
C VAL A 148 0.79 3.45 -2.84
N LEU A 149 -0.51 3.28 -3.07
CA LEU A 149 -0.99 2.25 -3.99
C LEU A 149 -0.48 2.45 -5.42
N LYS A 150 -0.38 3.70 -5.89
CA LYS A 150 0.02 3.95 -7.28
C LYS A 150 1.53 3.83 -7.50
N HIS A 151 2.32 4.52 -6.69
CA HIS A 151 3.74 4.74 -6.94
C HIS A 151 4.64 3.79 -6.18
N VAL A 152 4.14 3.21 -5.09
CA VAL A 152 4.96 2.35 -4.23
C VAL A 152 4.56 0.89 -4.36
N GLU A 153 3.27 0.59 -4.47
CA GLU A 153 2.77 -0.76 -4.80
C GLU A 153 2.67 -1.01 -6.32
N GLY A 154 2.74 0.05 -7.14
CA GLY A 154 2.75 -0.06 -8.61
C GLY A 154 1.40 -0.42 -9.23
N LEU A 155 0.29 -0.25 -8.52
CA LEU A 155 -1.03 -0.68 -8.99
C LEU A 155 -1.56 0.18 -10.15
N SER A 156 -2.39 -0.43 -10.99
CA SER A 156 -3.15 0.29 -12.01
C SER A 156 -4.30 1.10 -11.40
N TYR A 157 -4.81 2.10 -12.13
CA TYR A 157 -5.99 2.86 -11.65
C TYR A 157 -7.24 2.00 -11.55
N GLU A 158 -7.34 0.93 -12.35
CA GLU A 158 -8.42 -0.05 -12.30
C GLU A 158 -8.35 -0.87 -11.00
N GLU A 159 -7.20 -1.47 -10.68
CA GLU A 159 -6.98 -2.18 -9.42
C GLU A 159 -7.21 -1.26 -8.21
N MET A 160 -6.75 0.00 -8.28
CA MET A 160 -7.00 1.00 -7.24
C MET A 160 -8.49 1.33 -7.08
N ALA A 161 -9.26 1.39 -8.17
CA ALA A 161 -10.69 1.67 -8.12
C ALA A 161 -11.43 0.52 -7.43
N GLU A 162 -11.03 -0.73 -7.68
CA GLU A 162 -11.55 -1.90 -6.97
C GLU A 162 -11.22 -1.88 -5.47
N ILE A 163 -9.99 -1.47 -5.12
CA ILE A 163 -9.51 -1.38 -3.74
C ILE A 163 -10.18 -0.26 -2.96
N LEU A 164 -10.33 0.93 -3.58
CA LEU A 164 -10.77 2.14 -2.88
C LEU A 164 -12.25 2.47 -3.07
N GLY A 165 -12.93 1.85 -4.03
CA GLY A 165 -14.35 2.09 -4.30
C GLY A 165 -14.66 3.50 -4.81
N VAL A 166 -13.69 4.15 -5.47
CA VAL A 166 -13.81 5.50 -6.06
C VAL A 166 -13.46 5.47 -7.54
N ASN A 167 -14.03 6.39 -8.32
CA ASN A 167 -13.79 6.42 -9.76
C ASN A 167 -12.35 6.80 -10.12
N GLY A 168 -11.93 6.44 -11.35
CA GLY A 168 -10.57 6.66 -11.83
C GLY A 168 -10.14 8.13 -11.85
N ASP A 169 -11.03 9.08 -12.11
CA ASP A 169 -10.68 10.50 -12.15
C ASP A 169 -10.41 11.06 -10.76
N THR A 170 -11.18 10.62 -9.75
CA THR A 170 -10.90 10.91 -8.34
C THR A 170 -9.53 10.37 -7.93
N LEU A 171 -9.18 9.16 -8.38
CA LEU A 171 -7.87 8.56 -8.08
C LEU A 171 -6.72 9.33 -8.73
N LYS A 172 -6.83 9.68 -10.00
CA LYS A 172 -5.82 10.51 -10.70
C LYS A 172 -5.60 11.83 -9.95
N MET A 173 -6.68 12.48 -9.52
CA MET A 173 -6.61 13.71 -8.75
C MET A 173 -5.88 13.50 -7.42
N ARG A 174 -6.26 12.47 -6.63
CA ARG A 174 -5.61 12.17 -5.34
C ARG A 174 -4.13 11.84 -5.49
N VAL A 175 -3.77 11.03 -6.49
CA VAL A 175 -2.36 10.72 -6.82
C VAL A 175 -1.60 12.00 -7.17
N TYR A 176 -2.17 12.84 -8.03
CA TYR A 176 -1.56 14.10 -8.44
C TYR A 176 -1.33 15.04 -7.25
N LYS A 177 -2.33 15.22 -6.39
CA LYS A 177 -2.22 16.05 -5.19
C LYS A 177 -1.18 15.51 -4.21
N GLY A 178 -1.15 14.19 -3.99
CA GLY A 178 -0.12 13.53 -3.20
C GLY A 178 1.28 13.80 -3.73
N ARG A 179 1.49 13.65 -5.05
CA ARG A 179 2.78 13.95 -5.70
C ARG A 179 3.18 15.41 -5.55
N LEU A 180 2.25 16.35 -5.76
CA LEU A 180 2.52 17.78 -5.65
C LEU A 180 2.91 18.18 -4.23
N GLN A 181 2.19 17.70 -3.23
CA GLN A 181 2.52 18.00 -1.83
C GLN A 181 3.86 17.37 -1.43
N LEU A 182 4.11 16.12 -1.83
CA LEU A 182 5.38 15.45 -1.56
C LEU A 182 6.56 16.20 -2.22
N SER A 183 6.38 16.66 -3.45
CA SER A 183 7.39 17.47 -4.15
C SER A 183 7.70 18.78 -3.42
N ARG A 184 6.69 19.45 -2.84
CA ARG A 184 6.89 20.68 -2.06
C ARG A 184 7.64 20.41 -0.77
N GLU A 185 7.28 19.34 -0.07
CA GLU A 185 7.97 18.94 1.18
C GLU A 185 9.44 18.57 0.92
N LEU A 186 9.72 17.78 -0.11
CA LEU A 186 11.09 17.39 -0.45
C LEU A 186 11.91 18.57 -0.99
N ALA A 187 11.31 19.48 -1.76
CA ALA A 187 11.99 20.70 -2.20
C ALA A 187 12.40 21.60 -1.02
N SER A 188 11.57 21.66 0.03
CA SER A 188 11.90 22.42 1.24
C SER A 188 13.05 21.81 2.06
N LEU A 189 13.25 20.49 1.96
CA LEU A 189 14.33 19.76 2.65
C LEU A 189 15.68 19.92 1.94
N ASN A 190 15.69 20.02 0.61
CA ASN A 190 16.91 20.32 -0.17
C ASN A 190 17.39 21.78 -0.05
N LEU A 191 16.59 22.66 0.57
CA LEU A 191 16.91 24.09 0.76
C LEU A 191 17.40 24.43 2.19
N ALA A 192 17.51 23.44 3.08
CA ALA A 192 18.01 23.58 4.45
C ALA A 192 19.37 22.91 4.62
#